data_AF-A0A6F9D8I2-F1
#
_entry.id   AF-A0A6F9D8I2-F1
#
_cell.length_a   1.000
_cell.length_b   1.000
_cell.length_c   1.000
_cell.angle_alpha   90.00
_cell.angle_beta   90.00
_cell.angle_gamma   90.00
#
_symmetry.space_group_name_H-M   'P 1'
#
loop_
_entity.id
_entity.type
_entity.pdbx_description
1 polymer ?
#
loop_
_entity_poly.entity_id
_entity_poly.type
_entity_poly.pdbx_seq_one_letter_code
_entity_poly.pdbx_strand_id
1 'polypeptide(L)'
;MLLIRRCHTLASIASTRIQASKYAEYKRHLYKVNLGIKFGKCIISATKPHIQNSLLPNSHCYSTNNDSTLSTEGEIRLTEKLKTSFPDASIQVNDISGGCGDMYEVHISSSAFINKRTIQQHKLVTASLKEEVKKMHGLRIFTSLPE
;
A
#
# COMPACT_ATOMS: atom_id res chain seq x y z
N MET A 1 60.17 -1.12 -13.16
CA MET A 1 58.93 -1.93 -13.10
C MET A 1 58.20 -1.54 -11.81
N LEU A 2 56.89 -1.26 -11.86
CA LEU A 2 55.99 -0.71 -10.81
C LEU A 2 56.05 0.80 -10.51
N LEU A 3 55.31 1.61 -11.28
CA LEU A 3 54.74 2.87 -10.77
C LEU A 3 53.53 3.40 -11.58
N ILE A 4 52.73 2.51 -12.19
CA ILE A 4 51.51 2.90 -12.94
C ILE A 4 50.30 2.04 -12.52
N ARG A 5 50.19 1.67 -11.23
CA ARG A 5 49.01 0.96 -10.69
C ARG A 5 48.43 1.61 -9.43
N ARG A 6 48.43 2.95 -9.37
CA ARG A 6 47.88 3.68 -8.22
C ARG A 6 46.81 4.74 -8.52
N CYS A 7 46.44 4.97 -9.79
CA CYS A 7 45.42 5.99 -10.12
C CYS A 7 44.01 5.44 -10.44
N HIS A 8 43.83 4.15 -10.68
CA HIS A 8 42.49 3.61 -11.01
C HIS A 8 41.57 3.38 -9.79
N THR A 9 42.11 3.37 -8.57
CA THR A 9 41.34 3.03 -7.35
C THR A 9 40.72 4.23 -6.63
N LEU A 10 41.03 5.47 -7.04
CA LEU A 10 40.48 6.68 -6.40
C LEU A 10 39.18 7.18 -7.04
N ALA A 11 38.90 6.82 -8.30
CA ALA A 11 37.64 7.17 -8.97
C ALA A 11 36.43 6.37 -8.46
N SER A 12 36.64 5.17 -7.92
CA SER A 12 35.55 4.30 -7.45
C SER A 12 35.01 4.69 -6.06
N ILE A 13 35.81 5.35 -5.22
CA ILE A 13 35.46 5.68 -3.83
C ILE A 13 34.68 7.01 -3.72
N ALA A 14 34.81 7.92 -4.69
CA ALA A 14 34.08 9.20 -4.68
C ALA A 14 32.59 9.05 -5.06
N SER A 15 32.26 8.11 -5.95
CA SER A 15 30.90 7.92 -6.46
C SER A 15 29.93 7.35 -5.40
N THR A 16 30.45 6.54 -4.47
CA THR A 16 29.66 5.95 -3.36
C THR A 16 29.30 6.95 -2.25
N ARG A 17 30.03 8.08 -2.12
CA ARG A 17 29.74 9.12 -1.11
C ARG A 17 28.58 10.03 -1.49
N ILE A 18 28.39 10.29 -2.78
CA ILE A 18 27.30 11.13 -3.30
C ILE A 18 25.95 10.39 -3.23
N GLN A 19 25.93 9.06 -3.41
CA GLN A 19 24.68 8.29 -3.27
C GLN A 19 24.19 8.19 -1.81
N ALA A 20 25.08 8.15 -0.82
CA ALA A 20 24.69 8.06 0.59
C ALA A 20 24.00 9.34 1.11
N SER A 21 24.45 10.52 0.68
CA SER A 21 23.89 11.81 1.12
C SER A 21 22.50 12.09 0.53
N LYS A 22 22.30 11.81 -0.76
CA LYS A 22 20.99 11.96 -1.44
C LYS A 22 19.94 10.99 -0.86
N TYR A 23 20.36 9.78 -0.50
CA TYR A 23 19.48 8.80 0.14
C TYR A 23 19.10 9.21 1.58
N ALA A 24 19.99 9.85 2.34
CA ALA A 24 19.70 10.35 3.68
C ALA A 24 18.65 11.50 3.68
N GLU A 25 18.68 12.34 2.65
CA GLU A 25 17.70 13.42 2.45
C GLU A 25 16.33 12.89 2.00
N TYR A 26 16.29 11.95 1.05
CA TYR A 26 15.08 11.21 0.67
C TYR A 26 14.42 10.54 1.88
N LYS A 27 15.26 9.99 2.77
CA LYS A 27 14.80 9.29 3.97
C LYS A 27 14.21 10.31 4.98
N ARG A 28 14.78 11.51 5.19
CA ARG A 28 14.21 12.60 6.04
C ARG A 28 12.81 13.06 5.66
N HIS A 29 12.48 13.07 4.37
CA HIS A 29 11.13 13.45 3.92
C HIS A 29 10.08 12.35 4.16
N LEU A 30 10.50 11.07 4.24
CA LEU A 30 9.61 9.92 4.38
C LEU A 30 9.25 9.53 5.84
N TYR A 31 9.84 10.17 6.86
CA TYR A 31 9.47 9.93 8.28
C TYR A 31 8.76 11.09 8.98
N LYS A 32 8.62 12.26 8.35
CA LYS A 32 7.82 13.37 8.93
C LYS A 32 6.31 13.20 8.79
N VAL A 33 5.84 12.14 8.14
CA VAL A 33 4.41 11.80 8.01
C VAL A 33 3.97 10.73 9.03
N ASN A 34 4.84 10.36 9.99
CA ASN A 34 4.57 9.27 10.93
C ASN A 34 4.87 9.64 12.40
N LEU A 35 4.45 10.83 12.84
CA LEU A 35 4.22 11.10 14.25
C LEU A 35 2.75 11.50 14.41
N GLY A 36 1.90 10.54 14.79
CA GLY A 36 0.48 10.82 15.00
C GLY A 36 -0.43 9.63 15.30
N ILE A 37 0.04 8.38 15.16
CA ILE A 37 -0.78 7.23 15.55
C ILE A 37 -0.37 6.80 16.95
N LYS A 38 -1.02 7.40 17.96
CA LYS A 38 -1.01 6.90 19.33
C LYS A 38 -1.68 5.51 19.31
N PHE A 39 -0.88 4.46 19.44
CA PHE A 39 -1.39 3.14 19.80
C PHE A 39 -1.96 3.23 21.23
N GLY A 40 -3.28 3.47 21.31
CA GLY A 40 -4.04 3.35 22.54
C GLY A 40 -3.92 1.92 23.06
N LYS A 41 -3.42 1.77 24.27
CA LYS A 41 -3.35 0.51 25.01
C LYS A 41 -4.77 -0.04 25.18
N CYS A 42 -5.06 -1.20 24.58
CA CYS A 42 -6.29 -1.92 24.82
C CYS A 42 -6.17 -2.61 26.19
N ILE A 43 -6.76 -2.01 27.21
CA ILE A 43 -7.05 -2.67 28.48
C ILE A 43 -8.31 -3.49 28.28
N ILE A 44 -8.13 -4.80 28.30
CA ILE A 44 -9.21 -5.79 28.32
C ILE A 44 -9.88 -5.68 29.69
N SER A 45 -11.00 -4.96 29.79
CA SER A 45 -11.91 -5.08 30.92
C SER A 45 -13.15 -5.84 30.48
N ALA A 46 -13.18 -7.11 30.87
CA ALA A 46 -14.33 -7.98 30.75
C ALA A 46 -15.51 -7.42 31.55
N THR A 47 -16.62 -7.11 30.88
CA THR A 47 -17.93 -6.96 31.52
C THR A 47 -18.98 -7.71 30.69
N LYS A 48 -19.70 -8.60 31.39
CA LYS A 48 -20.75 -9.53 30.95
C LYS A 48 -21.72 -8.99 29.90
N PRO A 49 -22.23 -9.84 28.99
CA PRO A 49 -23.33 -9.49 28.11
C PRO A 49 -24.65 -9.52 28.90
N HIS A 50 -25.36 -8.40 28.94
CA HIS A 50 -26.77 -8.34 29.30
C HIS A 50 -27.55 -8.07 28.03
N ILE A 51 -28.18 -9.11 27.50
CA ILE A 51 -29.16 -9.00 26.42
C ILE A 51 -30.40 -8.34 26.98
N GLN A 52 -30.77 -7.17 26.46
CA GLN A 52 -32.16 -6.78 26.35
C GLN A 52 -32.43 -6.20 24.97
N ASN A 53 -33.22 -6.96 24.21
CA ASN A 53 -33.89 -6.54 22.99
C ASN A 53 -34.76 -5.31 23.26
N SER A 54 -34.64 -4.29 22.43
CA SER A 54 -35.74 -3.33 22.20
C SER A 54 -35.72 -2.89 20.74
N LEU A 55 -36.75 -3.38 20.07
CA LEU A 55 -37.23 -3.10 18.71
C LEU A 55 -37.15 -1.62 18.31
N LEU A 56 -36.71 -1.36 17.08
CA LEU A 56 -37.52 -0.76 15.99
C LEU A 56 -36.85 -1.03 14.62
N PRO A 57 -37.63 -1.17 13.53
CA PRO A 57 -37.17 -1.73 12.27
C PRO A 57 -36.83 -0.62 11.27
N ASN A 58 -35.56 -0.48 10.89
CA ASN A 58 -35.23 0.11 9.61
C ASN A 58 -34.74 -1.00 8.69
N SER A 59 -35.70 -1.54 7.93
CA SER A 59 -35.47 -2.22 6.67
C SER A 59 -34.68 -1.29 5.74
N HIS A 60 -33.35 -1.31 5.86
CA HIS A 60 -32.53 -1.14 4.68
C HIS A 60 -32.52 -2.49 3.98
N CYS A 61 -33.43 -2.61 3.01
CA CYS A 61 -33.31 -3.58 1.95
C CYS A 61 -31.95 -3.34 1.27
N TYR A 62 -30.92 -4.09 1.65
CA TYR A 62 -29.81 -4.31 0.74
C TYR A 62 -30.39 -5.11 -0.42
N SER A 63 -30.75 -4.40 -1.47
CA SER A 63 -31.12 -4.99 -2.74
C SER A 63 -29.89 -5.72 -3.24
N THR A 64 -29.79 -7.03 -2.96
CA THR A 64 -28.76 -7.88 -3.50
C THR A 64 -29.10 -8.14 -4.96
N ASN A 65 -28.78 -7.19 -5.83
CA ASN A 65 -28.52 -7.52 -7.22
C ASN A 65 -27.18 -8.26 -7.20
N ASN A 66 -27.28 -9.57 -7.03
CA ASN A 66 -26.18 -10.52 -7.09
C ASN A 66 -25.77 -10.63 -8.57
N ASP A 67 -25.16 -9.58 -9.11
CA ASP A 67 -24.44 -9.67 -10.37
C ASP A 67 -22.95 -9.72 -10.06
N SER A 68 -22.50 -10.94 -9.78
CA SER A 68 -21.11 -11.32 -9.51
C SER A 68 -20.16 -11.13 -10.71
N THR A 69 -20.48 -10.24 -11.66
CA THR A 69 -19.71 -10.02 -12.89
C THR A 69 -19.38 -8.56 -13.21
N LEU A 70 -19.92 -7.59 -12.45
CA LEU A 70 -19.63 -6.18 -12.69
C LEU A 70 -18.62 -5.67 -11.67
N SER A 71 -17.39 -5.43 -12.15
CA SER A 71 -16.37 -4.77 -11.35
C SER A 71 -16.90 -3.45 -10.79
N THR A 72 -16.68 -3.21 -9.50
CA THR A 72 -17.13 -1.98 -8.85
C THR A 72 -16.37 -0.80 -9.45
N GLU A 73 -17.00 0.37 -9.54
CA GLU A 73 -16.36 1.61 -10.04
C GLU A 73 -14.98 1.87 -9.39
N GLY A 74 -14.85 1.59 -8.08
CA GLY A 74 -13.58 1.71 -7.38
C GLY A 74 -12.51 0.73 -7.87
N GLU A 75 -12.86 -0.50 -8.25
CA GLU A 75 -11.90 -1.48 -8.79
C GLU A 75 -11.34 -1.01 -10.14
N ILE A 76 -12.19 -0.45 -10.99
CA ILE A 76 -11.81 0.10 -12.30
C ILE A 76 -10.81 1.25 -12.10
N ARG A 77 -11.17 2.22 -11.25
CA ARG A 77 -10.30 3.38 -10.94
C ARG A 77 -8.96 2.98 -10.35
N LEU A 78 -8.95 2.06 -9.39
CA LEU A 78 -7.73 1.55 -8.77
C LEU A 78 -6.84 0.87 -9.82
N THR A 79 -7.43 0.04 -10.67
CA THR A 79 -6.72 -0.67 -11.74
C THR A 79 -6.06 0.30 -12.72
N GLU A 80 -6.77 1.34 -13.16
CA GLU A 80 -6.22 2.34 -14.08
C GLU A 80 -5.05 3.12 -13.47
N LYS A 81 -5.17 3.55 -12.21
CA LYS A 81 -4.11 4.28 -11.50
C LYS A 81 -2.88 3.42 -11.28
N LEU A 82 -3.07 2.14 -10.96
CA LEU A 82 -1.97 1.19 -10.77
C LEU A 82 -1.29 0.86 -12.10
N LYS A 83 -2.05 0.63 -13.18
CA LYS A 83 -1.49 0.44 -14.54
C LYS A 83 -0.66 1.64 -14.99
N THR A 84 -1.13 2.85 -14.68
CA THR A 84 -0.39 4.08 -15.00
C THR A 84 0.94 4.17 -14.23
N SER A 85 0.95 3.74 -12.97
CA SER A 85 2.15 3.80 -12.11
C SER A 85 3.14 2.66 -12.37
N PHE A 86 2.61 1.49 -12.72
CA PHE A 86 3.36 0.25 -12.90
C PHE A 86 2.89 -0.42 -14.21
N PRO A 87 3.45 -0.01 -15.36
CA PRO A 87 3.04 -0.54 -16.67
C PRO A 87 3.34 -2.04 -16.84
N ASP A 88 4.42 -2.52 -16.19
CA ASP A 88 4.87 -3.92 -16.28
C ASP A 88 4.26 -4.81 -15.18
N ALA A 89 3.27 -4.31 -14.44
CA ALA A 89 2.70 -5.04 -13.31
C ALA A 89 1.48 -5.88 -13.68
N SER A 90 1.43 -7.09 -13.13
CA SER A 90 0.18 -7.86 -13.04
C SER A 90 -0.60 -7.35 -11.81
N ILE A 91 -1.80 -6.82 -12.06
CA ILE A 91 -2.64 -6.16 -11.05
C ILE A 91 -3.97 -6.90 -10.97
N GLN A 92 -4.34 -7.31 -9.76
CA GLN A 92 -5.67 -7.82 -9.44
C GLN A 92 -6.23 -7.00 -8.28
N VAL A 93 -7.47 -6.52 -8.45
CA VAL A 93 -8.19 -5.75 -7.44
C VAL A 93 -9.50 -6.48 -7.18
N ASN A 94 -9.76 -6.76 -5.90
CA ASN A 94 -10.98 -7.43 -5.44
C ASN A 94 -11.67 -6.58 -4.38
N ASP A 95 -12.96 -6.33 -4.54
CA ASP A 95 -13.82 -5.76 -3.53
C ASP A 95 -14.11 -6.81 -2.43
N ILE A 96 -13.76 -6.46 -1.19
CA ILE A 96 -14.02 -7.28 0.00
C ILE A 96 -15.11 -6.66 0.88
N SER A 97 -15.78 -5.62 0.41
CA SER A 97 -16.89 -4.95 1.10
C SER A 97 -18.28 -5.51 0.73
N GLY A 98 -18.34 -6.49 -0.17
CA GLY A 98 -19.60 -7.11 -0.60
C GLY A 98 -20.45 -6.21 -1.51
N GLY A 99 -19.81 -5.35 -2.32
CA GLY A 99 -20.47 -4.50 -3.30
C GLY A 99 -20.77 -3.07 -2.85
N CYS A 100 -20.35 -2.68 -1.64
CA CYS A 100 -20.47 -1.29 -1.18
C CYS A 100 -19.36 -0.40 -1.76
N GLY A 101 -18.23 -1.00 -2.14
CA GLY A 101 -17.07 -0.29 -2.68
C GLY A 101 -16.27 0.49 -1.64
N ASP A 102 -16.30 0.05 -0.37
CA ASP A 102 -15.63 0.75 0.73
C ASP A 102 -14.27 0.14 1.07
N MET A 103 -14.07 -1.14 0.79
CA MET A 103 -12.88 -1.88 1.20
C MET A 103 -12.38 -2.81 0.11
N TYR A 104 -11.10 -2.66 -0.25
CA TYR A 104 -10.52 -3.39 -1.36
C TYR A 104 -9.26 -4.13 -0.97
N GLU A 105 -8.99 -5.19 -1.71
CA GLU A 105 -7.77 -5.96 -1.67
C GLU A 105 -7.06 -5.88 -3.03
N VAL A 106 -5.77 -5.56 -3.01
CA VAL A 106 -4.98 -5.32 -4.22
C VAL A 106 -3.75 -6.22 -4.21
N HIS A 107 -3.64 -7.07 -5.22
CA HIS A 107 -2.48 -7.92 -5.48
C HIS A 107 -1.69 -7.34 -6.65
N ILE A 108 -0.41 -7.06 -6.43
CA ILE A 108 0.47 -6.45 -7.43
C ILE A 108 1.73 -7.29 -7.54
N SER A 109 2.01 -7.75 -8.75
CA SER A 109 3.28 -8.36 -9.09
C SER A 109 4.01 -7.50 -10.09
N SER A 110 5.22 -7.03 -9.77
CA SER A 110 5.98 -6.11 -10.63
C SER A 110 7.50 -6.24 -10.44
N SER A 111 8.24 -6.09 -11.53
CA SER A 111 9.71 -6.01 -11.51
C SER A 111 10.23 -4.80 -10.71
N ALA A 112 9.41 -3.76 -10.53
CA ALA A 112 9.73 -2.58 -9.72
C ALA A 112 9.98 -2.91 -8.24
N PHE A 113 9.52 -4.08 -7.78
CA PHE A 113 9.67 -4.54 -6.41
C PHE A 113 10.97 -5.32 -6.14
N ILE A 114 11.76 -5.60 -7.18
CA ILE A 114 13.07 -6.24 -7.05
C ILE A 114 13.98 -5.35 -6.18
N ASN A 115 14.70 -5.97 -5.24
CA ASN A 115 15.57 -5.30 -4.26
C ASN A 115 14.85 -4.31 -3.31
N LYS A 116 13.53 -4.39 -3.17
CA LYS A 116 12.76 -3.62 -2.18
C LYS A 116 12.29 -4.52 -1.04
N ARG A 117 12.29 -3.99 0.19
CA ARG A 117 11.63 -4.66 1.33
C ARG A 117 10.12 -4.49 1.23
N THR A 118 9.35 -5.39 1.82
CA THR A 118 7.87 -5.35 1.86
C THR A 118 7.34 -3.97 2.23
N ILE A 119 7.81 -3.37 3.33
CA ILE A 119 7.37 -2.02 3.74
C ILE A 119 7.63 -0.97 2.65
N GLN A 120 8.73 -1.08 1.90
CA GLN A 120 9.02 -0.16 0.80
C GLN A 120 8.10 -0.40 -0.40
N GLN A 121 7.81 -1.66 -0.73
CA GLN A 121 6.88 -2.02 -1.80
C GLN A 121 5.49 -1.44 -1.50
N HIS A 122 4.95 -1.69 -0.30
CA HIS A 122 3.67 -1.13 0.13
C HIS A 122 3.67 0.40 0.10
N LYS A 123 4.76 1.06 0.52
CA LYS A 123 4.88 2.52 0.44
C LYS A 123 4.81 3.04 -1.01
N LEU A 124 5.40 2.34 -1.96
CA LEU A 124 5.32 2.72 -3.37
C LEU A 124 3.88 2.63 -3.87
N VAL A 125 3.19 1.53 -3.55
CA VAL A 125 1.79 1.32 -3.92
C VAL A 125 0.88 2.37 -3.27
N THR A 126 1.01 2.60 -1.97
CA THR A 126 0.23 3.63 -1.25
C THR A 126 0.53 5.03 -1.78
N ALA A 127 1.76 5.32 -2.23
CA ALA A 127 2.08 6.61 -2.83
C ALA A 127 1.32 6.84 -4.13
N SER A 128 1.20 5.82 -4.99
CA SER A 128 0.39 5.86 -6.21
C SER A 128 -1.10 6.01 -5.95
N LEU A 129 -1.60 5.44 -4.85
CA LEU A 129 -3.03 5.41 -4.51
C LEU A 129 -3.45 6.46 -3.47
N LYS A 130 -2.58 7.41 -3.11
CA LYS A 130 -2.78 8.31 -1.97
C LYS A 130 -4.09 9.12 -2.03
N GLU A 131 -4.54 9.48 -3.22
CA GLU A 131 -5.77 10.25 -3.42
C GLU A 131 -7.02 9.39 -3.28
N GLU A 132 -6.98 8.14 -3.76
CA GLU A 132 -8.12 7.23 -3.68
C GLU A 132 -8.27 6.62 -2.28
N VAL A 133 -7.16 6.27 -1.62
CA VAL A 133 -7.17 5.73 -0.25
C VAL A 133 -7.83 6.69 0.74
N LYS A 134 -7.81 8.01 0.49
CA LYS A 134 -8.50 9.00 1.33
C LYS A 134 -10.03 8.92 1.25
N LYS A 135 -10.56 8.44 0.12
CA LYS A 135 -12.00 8.32 -0.13
C LYS A 135 -12.55 6.98 0.32
N MET A 136 -11.69 5.97 0.50
CA MET A 136 -12.04 4.59 0.83
C MET A 136 -11.98 4.35 2.35
N HIS A 137 -12.71 3.33 2.83
CA HIS A 137 -12.68 2.93 4.25
C HIS A 137 -11.41 2.15 4.60
N GLY A 138 -10.91 1.32 3.67
CA GLY A 138 -9.68 0.54 3.90
C GLY A 138 -9.11 -0.12 2.64
N LEU A 139 -7.82 -0.43 2.69
CA LEU A 139 -7.08 -1.07 1.60
C LEU A 139 -6.13 -2.15 2.15
N ARG A 140 -6.21 -3.37 1.60
CA ARG A 140 -5.21 -4.42 1.81
C ARG A 140 -4.32 -4.52 0.58
N ILE A 141 -3.01 -4.60 0.80
CA ILE A 141 -2.01 -4.60 -0.27
C ILE A 141 -1.21 -5.88 -0.15
N PHE A 142 -1.05 -6.59 -1.26
CA PHE A 142 -0.17 -7.74 -1.40
C PHE A 142 0.79 -7.48 -2.55
N THR A 143 2.09 -7.59 -2.28
CA THR A 143 3.13 -7.36 -3.27
C THR A 143 3.98 -8.60 -3.46
N SER A 144 4.12 -9.03 -4.71
CA SER A 144 4.91 -10.19 -5.11
C SER A 144 5.90 -9.81 -6.21
N LEU A 145 6.92 -10.64 -6.42
CA LEU A 145 7.78 -10.51 -7.60
C LEU A 145 7.12 -11.25 -8.78
N PRO A 146 7.33 -10.80 -10.02
CA PRO A 146 6.92 -11.56 -11.20
C PRO A 146 7.75 -12.85 -11.25
N GLU A 147 7.09 -13.95 -11.60
CA GLU A 147 7.74 -15.23 -11.90
C GLU A 147 8.47 -15.16 -13.26
#